data_AF-A0A3R7V7F6-F1
#
_entry.id   AF-A0A3R7V7F6-F1
#
_cell.length_a   1.000
_cell.length_b   1.000
_cell.length_c   1.000
_cell.angle_alpha   90.00
_cell.angle_beta   90.00
_cell.angle_gamma   90.00
#
_symmetry.space_group_name_H-M   'P 1'
#
loop_
_entity.id
_entity.type
_entity.pdbx_description
1 polymer ?
#
loop_
_entity_poly.entity_id
_entity_poly.type
_entity_poly.pdbx_seq_one_letter_code
_entity_poly.pdbx_strand_id
1 'polypeptide(L)'
;MKLSPDWDPGEPPVLTGFRIYPDRDVRVETDAGEILVALAPEAAPNTAWNFRHLAENGFYDDTTFHRVVHFDRTGRRFVIQGGDPSGTGEGSAGWDLPMENSTLAHDLGVISMARADHPDSAGSQFFFCLGREGTARLDGQYCAFGFAVDGAETIAKTADVEIEDAAAGKPTTPPVITRMSLVPAPPQDPGIARSDRRIATWWSPEVEDTSDERRTR
;
A
#
# COMPACT_ATOMS: atom_id res chain seq x y z
N MET A 1 -8.75 -3.97 22.78
CA MET A 1 -8.41 -5.34 22.36
C MET A 1 -9.57 -6.26 22.73
N LYS A 2 -10.35 -6.72 21.75
CA LYS A 2 -11.32 -7.81 21.96
C LYS A 2 -10.75 -9.02 21.24
N LEU A 3 -9.88 -9.77 21.91
CA LEU A 3 -9.45 -11.06 21.39
C LEU A 3 -10.67 -11.99 21.39
N SER A 4 -10.88 -12.68 20.26
CA SER A 4 -11.84 -13.79 20.22
C SER A 4 -11.49 -14.78 21.33
N PRO A 5 -12.47 -15.32 22.07
CA PRO A 5 -12.22 -16.33 23.10
C PRO A 5 -11.49 -17.58 22.58
N ASP A 6 -11.44 -17.76 21.26
CA ASP A 6 -10.85 -18.92 20.58
C ASP A 6 -9.44 -18.67 20.00
N TRP A 7 -8.80 -17.52 20.28
CA TRP A 7 -7.45 -17.23 19.77
C TRP A 7 -6.37 -17.89 20.63
N ASP A 8 -5.72 -18.94 20.12
CA ASP A 8 -4.50 -19.54 20.69
C ASP A 8 -3.26 -19.11 19.89
N PRO A 9 -2.37 -18.28 20.46
CA PRO A 9 -1.13 -17.85 19.79
C PRO A 9 -0.11 -18.99 19.59
N GLY A 10 -0.34 -20.18 20.16
CA GLY A 10 0.52 -21.36 20.03
C GLY A 10 0.18 -22.28 18.85
N GLU A 11 -0.96 -22.08 18.17
CA GLU A 11 -1.34 -22.93 17.05
C GLU A 11 -0.56 -22.56 15.77
N PRO A 12 -0.02 -23.54 15.01
CA PRO A 12 0.60 -23.26 13.73
C PRO A 12 -0.47 -22.77 12.74
N PRO A 13 -0.21 -21.70 11.96
CA PRO A 13 -1.17 -21.18 10.99
C PRO A 13 -1.49 -22.26 9.95
N VAL A 14 -2.71 -22.78 9.97
CA VAL A 14 -3.15 -23.78 8.99
C VAL A 14 -3.68 -23.06 7.76
N LEU A 15 -2.87 -23.00 6.69
CA LEU A 15 -3.30 -22.53 5.38
C LEU A 15 -3.95 -23.70 4.62
N THR A 16 -5.28 -23.78 4.60
CA THR A 16 -5.98 -24.85 3.86
C THR A 16 -6.27 -24.45 2.41
N GLY A 17 -5.91 -25.33 1.46
CA GLY A 17 -6.57 -25.45 0.16
C GLY A 17 -5.88 -24.83 -1.07
N PHE A 18 -6.17 -25.43 -2.24
CA PHE A 18 -5.91 -24.83 -3.55
C PHE A 18 -6.82 -23.60 -3.75
N ARG A 19 -6.29 -22.51 -4.32
CA ARG A 19 -7.11 -21.37 -4.76
C ARG A 19 -7.86 -21.77 -6.03
N ILE A 20 -9.17 -21.91 -5.94
CA ILE A 20 -10.04 -22.22 -7.09
C ILE A 20 -10.57 -20.97 -7.81
N TYR A 21 -10.34 -19.79 -7.24
CA TYR A 21 -10.72 -18.51 -7.84
C TYR A 21 -9.53 -17.90 -8.60
N PRO A 22 -9.80 -17.16 -9.69
CA PRO A 22 -8.74 -16.41 -10.37
C PRO A 22 -8.18 -15.34 -9.45
N ASP A 23 -6.87 -15.11 -9.54
CA ASP A 23 -6.24 -13.97 -8.90
C ASP A 23 -6.89 -12.67 -9.40
N ARG A 24 -7.04 -11.73 -8.48
CA ARG A 24 -7.58 -10.40 -8.74
C ARG A 24 -6.56 -9.38 -8.27
N ASP A 25 -6.39 -8.36 -9.08
CA ASP A 25 -5.64 -7.16 -8.74
C ASP A 25 -6.62 -6.08 -8.27
N VAL A 26 -6.12 -5.08 -7.56
CA VAL A 26 -6.92 -3.98 -7.04
C VAL A 26 -6.56 -2.72 -7.81
N ARG A 27 -7.56 -2.13 -8.47
CA ARG A 27 -7.45 -0.77 -9.00
C ARG A 27 -7.84 0.19 -7.90
N VAL A 28 -6.94 1.13 -7.60
CA VAL A 28 -7.14 2.23 -6.66
C VAL A 28 -7.28 3.50 -7.48
N GLU A 29 -8.49 4.03 -7.57
CA GLU A 29 -8.80 5.29 -8.24
C GLU A 29 -8.72 6.40 -7.18
N THR A 30 -7.92 7.44 -7.45
CA THR A 30 -7.71 8.59 -6.56
C THR A 30 -7.99 9.89 -7.29
N ASP A 31 -8.05 10.98 -6.54
CA ASP A 31 -8.06 12.34 -7.11
C ASP A 31 -6.75 12.72 -7.85
N ALA A 32 -5.68 11.94 -7.68
CA ALA A 32 -4.40 12.10 -8.36
C ALA A 32 -4.16 11.13 -9.53
N GLY A 33 -5.10 10.22 -9.81
CA GLY A 33 -5.04 9.23 -10.90
C GLY A 33 -5.26 7.80 -10.42
N GLU A 34 -4.77 6.81 -11.17
CA GLU A 34 -5.00 5.39 -10.89
C GLU A 34 -3.72 4.68 -10.46
N ILE A 35 -3.83 3.76 -9.50
CA ILE A 35 -2.78 2.81 -9.12
C ILE A 35 -3.32 1.40 -9.34
N LEU A 36 -2.57 0.58 -10.07
CA LEU A 36 -2.91 -0.84 -10.21
C LEU A 36 -2.01 -1.66 -9.27
N VAL A 37 -2.64 -2.35 -8.32
CA VAL A 37 -1.95 -3.16 -7.30
C VAL A 37 -2.12 -4.64 -7.59
N ALA A 38 -1.02 -5.32 -7.85
CA ALA A 38 -0.97 -6.77 -7.84
C ALA A 38 -0.87 -7.27 -6.40
N LEU A 39 -1.84 -8.10 -5.98
CA LEU A 39 -1.78 -8.76 -4.68
C LEU A 39 -0.81 -9.94 -4.73
N ALA A 40 -0.09 -10.16 -3.61
CA ALA A 40 0.88 -11.22 -3.41
C ALA A 40 0.40 -12.22 -2.34
N PRO A 41 -0.71 -12.93 -2.57
CA PRO A 41 -1.26 -13.86 -1.59
C PRO A 41 -0.33 -15.05 -1.30
N GLU A 42 0.68 -15.32 -2.11
CA GLU A 42 1.80 -16.22 -1.81
C GLU A 42 2.70 -15.74 -0.66
N ALA A 43 2.76 -14.43 -0.42
CA ALA A 43 3.54 -13.83 0.66
C ALA A 43 2.69 -13.64 1.93
N ALA A 44 1.42 -13.26 1.78
CA ALA A 44 0.51 -12.96 2.89
C ALA A 44 -0.95 -13.27 2.51
N PRO A 45 -1.38 -14.54 2.54
CA PRO A 45 -2.68 -14.96 2.01
C PRO A 45 -3.88 -14.34 2.73
N ASN A 46 -3.87 -14.28 4.06
CA ASN A 46 -4.99 -13.74 4.83
C ASN A 46 -5.06 -12.22 4.71
N THR A 47 -3.91 -11.56 4.70
CA THR A 47 -3.79 -10.11 4.54
C THR A 47 -4.26 -9.67 3.16
N ALA A 48 -3.78 -10.33 2.10
CA ALA A 48 -4.21 -10.06 0.73
C ALA A 48 -5.71 -10.33 0.55
N TRP A 49 -6.24 -11.40 1.16
CA TRP A 49 -7.66 -11.69 1.12
C TRP A 49 -8.49 -10.63 1.84
N ASN A 50 -8.08 -10.20 3.03
CA ASN A 50 -8.76 -9.15 3.80
C ASN A 50 -8.82 -7.84 3.02
N PHE A 51 -7.67 -7.38 2.49
CA PHE A 51 -7.61 -6.15 1.70
C PHE A 51 -8.51 -6.23 0.47
N ARG A 52 -8.44 -7.35 -0.28
CA ARG A 52 -9.32 -7.61 -1.42
C ARG A 52 -10.80 -7.57 -1.02
N HIS A 53 -11.16 -8.21 0.09
CA HIS A 53 -12.54 -8.30 0.56
C HIS A 53 -13.08 -6.91 0.91
N LEU A 54 -12.31 -6.10 1.64
CA LEU A 54 -12.67 -4.72 1.98
C LEU A 54 -12.83 -3.85 0.73
N ALA A 55 -11.89 -3.95 -0.22
CA ALA A 55 -11.97 -3.25 -1.51
C ALA A 55 -13.20 -3.65 -2.33
N GLU A 56 -13.50 -4.95 -2.45
CA GLU A 56 -14.66 -5.45 -3.20
C GLU A 56 -16.01 -4.96 -2.62
N ASN A 57 -16.05 -4.69 -1.32
CA ASN A 57 -17.24 -4.22 -0.61
C ASN A 57 -17.29 -2.69 -0.44
N GLY A 58 -16.41 -1.93 -1.13
CA GLY A 58 -16.41 -0.47 -1.12
C GLY A 58 -15.97 0.15 0.22
N PHE A 59 -15.31 -0.61 1.10
CA PHE A 59 -14.88 -0.10 2.41
C PHE A 59 -13.89 1.06 2.30
N TYR A 60 -13.07 1.05 1.25
CA TYR A 60 -12.04 2.06 1.00
C TYR A 60 -12.52 3.24 0.17
N ASP A 61 -13.74 3.20 -0.36
CA ASP A 61 -14.30 4.29 -1.15
C ASP A 61 -14.47 5.53 -0.26
N ASP A 62 -14.10 6.70 -0.80
CA ASP A 62 -14.06 7.99 -0.11
C ASP A 62 -13.15 8.07 1.13
N THR A 63 -12.31 7.05 1.37
CA THR A 63 -11.25 7.13 2.39
C THR A 63 -10.06 7.96 1.89
N THR A 64 -9.18 8.37 2.80
CA THR A 64 -8.05 9.26 2.45
C THR A 64 -6.70 8.65 2.77
N PHE A 65 -5.67 9.18 2.10
CA PHE A 65 -4.29 9.08 2.56
C PHE A 65 -4.07 10.08 3.70
N HIS A 66 -4.52 9.71 4.90
CA HIS A 66 -4.48 10.56 6.10
C HIS A 66 -3.07 10.83 6.62
N ARG A 67 -2.07 10.05 6.17
CA ARG A 67 -0.66 10.24 6.55
C ARG A 67 0.26 10.12 5.35
N VAL A 68 1.02 11.18 5.09
CA VAL A 68 2.00 11.30 4.02
C VAL A 68 3.37 11.65 4.62
N VAL A 69 4.34 10.76 4.43
CA VAL A 69 5.75 11.00 4.76
C VAL A 69 6.56 10.82 3.49
N HIS A 70 6.61 11.88 2.67
CA HIS A 70 7.39 11.87 1.43
C HIS A 70 8.85 11.57 1.77
N PHE A 71 9.47 12.32 2.69
CA PHE A 71 10.83 12.07 3.17
C PHE A 71 10.84 11.88 4.69
N ASP A 72 11.56 10.86 5.16
CA ASP A 72 11.83 10.69 6.58
C ASP A 72 12.85 11.72 7.11
N ARG A 73 13.14 11.66 8.41
CA ARG A 73 14.09 12.58 9.07
C ARG A 73 15.52 12.50 8.53
N THR A 74 15.84 11.48 7.75
CA THR A 74 17.14 11.28 7.11
C THR A 74 17.14 11.68 5.64
N GLY A 75 16.04 12.24 5.13
CA GLY A 75 15.90 12.67 3.75
C GLY A 75 15.57 11.54 2.77
N ARG A 76 15.07 10.40 3.25
CA ARG A 76 14.78 9.23 2.41
C ARG A 76 13.30 9.06 2.18
N ARG A 77 12.93 8.61 0.99
CA ARG A 77 11.52 8.36 0.67
C ARG A 77 10.93 7.29 1.59
N PHE A 78 9.77 7.57 2.19
CA PHE A 78 9.20 6.67 3.20
C PHE A 78 7.86 6.08 2.79
N VAL A 79 6.72 6.66 3.19
CA VAL A 79 5.40 6.03 2.98
C VAL A 79 4.27 7.04 2.77
N ILE A 80 3.24 6.61 2.03
CA ILE A 80 1.89 7.18 2.09
C ILE A 80 0.95 6.14 2.68
N GLN A 81 0.14 6.52 3.66
CA GLN A 81 -0.70 5.64 4.46
C GLN A 81 -2.17 6.07 4.38
N GLY A 82 -3.04 5.09 4.16
CA GLY A 82 -4.49 5.25 4.01
C GLY A 82 -5.26 4.05 4.58
N GLY A 83 -6.53 3.92 4.20
CA GLY A 83 -7.38 2.80 4.63
C GLY A 83 -8.00 2.95 6.02
N ASP A 84 -8.00 4.16 6.56
CA ASP A 84 -8.76 4.52 7.76
C ASP A 84 -10.11 5.15 7.36
N PRO A 85 -11.26 4.52 7.69
CA PRO A 85 -12.58 5.08 7.40
C PRO A 85 -12.92 6.36 8.17
N SER A 86 -12.27 6.64 9.31
CA SER A 86 -12.46 7.92 10.02
C SER A 86 -11.54 9.04 9.52
N GLY A 87 -10.46 8.67 8.81
CA GLY A 87 -9.40 9.60 8.39
C GLY A 87 -8.55 10.16 9.53
N THR A 88 -8.66 9.63 10.76
CA THR A 88 -7.96 10.16 11.95
C THR A 88 -6.61 9.49 12.23
N GLY A 89 -6.33 8.37 11.57
CA GLY A 89 -5.23 7.44 11.87
C GLY A 89 -5.61 6.32 12.85
N GLU A 90 -6.85 6.27 13.34
CA GLU A 90 -7.26 5.40 14.45
C GLU A 90 -8.41 4.43 14.09
N GLY A 91 -9.11 4.65 12.98
CA GLY A 91 -10.19 3.76 12.55
C GLY A 91 -9.67 2.47 11.91
N SER A 92 -10.52 1.45 11.90
CA SER A 92 -10.23 0.12 11.35
C SER A 92 -11.50 -0.56 10.83
N ALA A 93 -11.35 -1.74 10.21
CA ALA A 93 -12.47 -2.60 9.81
C ALA A 93 -13.26 -3.22 10.99
N GLY A 94 -12.80 -3.04 12.23
CA GLY A 94 -13.45 -3.58 13.42
C GLY A 94 -12.97 -4.97 13.85
N TRP A 95 -11.92 -5.51 13.20
CA TRP A 95 -11.21 -6.71 13.61
C TRP A 95 -9.70 -6.55 13.42
N ASP A 96 -8.94 -7.39 14.13
CA ASP A 96 -7.49 -7.46 14.06
C ASP A 96 -7.07 -8.66 13.19
N LEU A 97 -5.99 -8.47 12.42
CA LEU A 97 -5.32 -9.49 11.63
C LEU A 97 -4.01 -9.87 12.30
N PRO A 98 -3.77 -11.17 12.51
CA PRO A 98 -2.46 -11.68 12.90
C PRO A 98 -1.39 -11.32 11.88
N MET A 99 -0.18 -11.05 12.36
CA MET A 99 0.94 -10.71 11.50
C MET A 99 1.42 -11.94 10.73
N GLU A 100 1.24 -11.94 9.41
CA GLU A 100 1.83 -12.96 8.54
C GLU A 100 3.31 -12.65 8.28
N ASN A 101 4.15 -13.69 8.28
CA ASN A 101 5.60 -13.56 8.04
C ASN A 101 5.90 -13.42 6.54
N SER A 102 5.52 -12.27 5.97
CA SER A 102 5.76 -11.97 4.56
C SER A 102 7.24 -11.85 4.25
N THR A 103 7.65 -12.45 3.12
CA THR A 103 9.02 -12.37 2.57
C THR A 103 9.18 -11.28 1.52
N LEU A 104 8.11 -10.54 1.22
CA LEU A 104 8.14 -9.45 0.24
C LEU A 104 8.88 -8.24 0.83
N ALA A 105 9.98 -7.86 0.18
CA ALA A 105 10.77 -6.69 0.58
C ALA A 105 9.96 -5.40 0.38
N HIS A 106 10.05 -4.45 1.32
CA HIS A 106 9.44 -3.12 1.21
C HIS A 106 10.19 -2.24 0.19
N ASP A 107 10.08 -2.57 -1.09
CA ASP A 107 10.59 -1.79 -2.22
C ASP A 107 9.61 -0.67 -2.63
N LEU A 108 9.99 0.17 -3.59
CA LEU A 108 9.08 1.15 -4.18
C LEU A 108 7.78 0.47 -4.67
N GLY A 109 6.64 1.09 -4.35
CA GLY A 109 5.32 0.62 -4.79
C GLY A 109 4.77 -0.57 -4.00
N VAL A 110 5.54 -1.17 -3.09
CA VAL A 110 5.06 -2.27 -2.25
C VAL A 110 4.01 -1.75 -1.27
N ILE A 111 2.89 -2.47 -1.17
CA ILE A 111 1.82 -2.19 -0.21
C ILE A 111 1.94 -3.13 0.99
N SER A 112 1.80 -2.57 2.18
CA SER A 112 1.90 -3.30 3.45
C SER A 112 0.86 -2.80 4.45
N MET A 113 0.45 -3.67 5.37
CA MET A 113 -0.50 -3.29 6.41
C MET A 113 0.15 -2.38 7.45
N ALA A 114 -0.53 -1.31 7.82
CA ALA A 114 -0.26 -0.59 9.05
C ALA A 114 -0.85 -1.36 10.24
N ARG A 115 -0.28 -1.15 11.43
CA ARG A 115 -0.70 -1.78 12.69
C ARG A 115 -0.42 -0.85 13.86
N ALA A 116 -1.09 -1.12 14.98
CA ALA A 116 -0.69 -0.54 16.26
C ALA A 116 0.56 -1.24 16.82
N ASP A 117 0.93 -0.94 18.07
CA ASP A 117 2.15 -1.47 18.70
C ASP A 117 2.20 -3.00 18.74
N HIS A 118 1.04 -3.66 18.90
CA HIS A 118 0.96 -5.11 18.88
C HIS A 118 1.13 -5.66 17.45
N PRO A 119 1.96 -6.68 17.19
CA PRO A 119 2.13 -7.26 15.86
C PRO A 119 0.80 -7.68 15.21
N ASP A 120 -0.06 -8.34 15.99
CA ASP A 120 -1.38 -8.85 15.55
C ASP A 120 -2.49 -7.81 15.70
N SER A 121 -2.27 -6.59 15.21
CA SER A 121 -3.26 -5.49 15.28
C SER A 121 -3.46 -4.75 13.96
N ALA A 122 -3.02 -5.34 12.85
CA ALA A 122 -3.37 -4.85 11.53
C ALA A 122 -4.89 -4.98 11.32
N GLY A 123 -5.48 -4.14 10.48
CA GLY A 123 -6.94 -4.19 10.23
C GLY A 123 -7.27 -3.81 8.80
N SER A 124 -7.59 -2.54 8.59
CA SER A 124 -7.87 -1.99 7.25
C SER A 124 -6.81 -1.02 6.73
N GLN A 125 -6.02 -0.41 7.62
CA GLN A 125 -5.06 0.60 7.24
C GLN A 125 -3.84 -0.03 6.53
N PHE A 126 -3.40 0.61 5.47
CA PHE A 126 -2.28 0.17 4.64
C PHE A 126 -1.37 1.35 4.29
N PHE A 127 -0.18 1.05 3.80
CA PHE A 127 0.70 2.06 3.25
C PHE A 127 1.41 1.57 1.98
N PHE A 128 1.68 2.50 1.05
CA PHE A 128 2.61 2.28 -0.04
C PHE A 128 4.01 2.74 0.36
N CYS A 129 5.00 1.94 0.01
CA CYS A 129 6.41 2.26 0.18
C CYS A 129 6.88 3.18 -0.96
N LEU A 130 7.50 4.31 -0.61
CA LEU A 130 7.98 5.30 -1.58
C LEU A 130 9.45 5.08 -1.98
N GLY A 131 10.17 4.19 -1.30
CA GLY A 131 11.55 3.87 -1.67
C GLY A 131 12.26 2.98 -0.66
N ARG A 132 12.95 1.95 -1.18
CA ARG A 132 13.66 0.94 -0.40
C ARG A 132 14.59 1.51 0.67
N GLU A 133 15.28 2.61 0.37
CA GLU A 133 16.25 3.23 1.28
C GLU A 133 15.64 3.67 2.62
N GLY A 134 14.38 4.13 2.62
CA GLY A 134 13.65 4.51 3.83
C GLY A 134 12.83 3.37 4.43
N THR A 135 12.38 2.42 3.61
CA THR A 135 11.42 1.38 4.00
C THR A 135 12.03 0.01 4.30
N ALA A 136 13.31 -0.25 3.98
CA ALA A 136 13.95 -1.55 4.25
C ALA A 136 13.86 -2.01 5.72
N ARG A 137 13.84 -1.06 6.65
CA ARG A 137 13.68 -1.33 8.10
C ARG A 137 12.31 -1.89 8.49
N LEU A 138 11.33 -1.88 7.59
CA LEU A 138 9.98 -2.39 7.84
C LEU A 138 9.87 -3.90 7.53
N ASP A 139 10.85 -4.47 6.81
CA ASP A 139 10.90 -5.89 6.51
C ASP A 139 10.85 -6.73 7.80
N GLY A 140 9.98 -7.75 7.79
CA GLY A 140 9.77 -8.63 8.94
C GLY A 140 9.13 -7.95 10.16
N GLN A 141 8.78 -6.65 10.09
CA GLN A 141 8.07 -5.90 11.15
C GLN A 141 6.64 -5.51 10.76
N TYR A 142 6.37 -5.48 9.46
CA TYR A 142 5.09 -5.20 8.84
C TYR A 142 4.81 -6.24 7.75
N CYS A 143 3.53 -6.48 7.49
CA CYS A 143 3.07 -7.49 6.54
C CYS A 143 2.88 -6.88 5.15
N ALA A 144 3.91 -6.97 4.29
CA ALA A 144 3.81 -6.64 2.88
C ALA A 144 2.98 -7.70 2.13
N PHE A 145 1.97 -7.28 1.38
CA PHE A 145 0.99 -8.21 0.80
C PHE A 145 0.68 -7.95 -0.69
N GLY A 146 1.39 -7.01 -1.32
CA GLY A 146 1.23 -6.72 -2.74
C GLY A 146 2.18 -5.62 -3.20
N PHE A 147 2.05 -5.21 -4.45
CA PHE A 147 2.87 -4.16 -5.06
C PHE A 147 2.16 -3.49 -6.24
N ALA A 148 2.44 -2.21 -6.43
CA ALA A 148 1.99 -1.46 -7.60
C ALA A 148 2.71 -1.95 -8.85
N VAL A 149 1.94 -2.27 -9.89
CA VAL A 149 2.41 -2.62 -11.24
C VAL A 149 2.18 -1.49 -12.24
N ASP A 150 1.37 -0.50 -11.87
CA ASP A 150 1.16 0.76 -12.58
C ASP A 150 0.80 1.88 -11.60
N GLY A 151 0.86 3.14 -12.02
CA GLY A 151 0.49 4.30 -11.21
C GLY A 151 1.64 4.95 -10.43
N ALA A 152 2.88 4.83 -10.93
CA ALA A 152 4.05 5.48 -10.31
C ALA A 152 3.89 7.01 -10.22
N GLU A 153 3.31 7.63 -11.24
CA GLU A 153 2.97 9.06 -11.24
C GLU A 153 1.95 9.40 -10.15
N THR A 154 0.89 8.61 -10.02
CA THR A 154 -0.14 8.83 -9.00
C THR A 154 0.43 8.69 -7.60
N ILE A 155 1.24 7.66 -7.32
CA ILE A 155 1.94 7.52 -6.03
C ILE A 155 2.82 8.75 -5.74
N ALA A 156 3.57 9.22 -6.73
CA ALA A 156 4.43 10.39 -6.58
C ALA A 156 3.62 11.67 -6.28
N LYS A 157 2.51 11.91 -7.00
CA LYS A 157 1.61 13.04 -6.77
C LYS A 157 0.93 12.96 -5.39
N THR A 158 0.50 11.78 -4.96
CA THR A 158 -0.07 11.57 -3.62
C THR A 158 0.96 11.84 -2.52
N ALA A 159 2.25 11.58 -2.77
CA ALA A 159 3.32 11.90 -1.83
C ALA A 159 3.72 13.39 -1.83
N ASP A 160 3.48 14.12 -2.92
CA ASP A 160 3.89 15.51 -3.11
C ASP A 160 2.80 16.52 -2.75
N VAL A 161 2.20 16.35 -1.57
CA VAL A 161 1.16 17.24 -1.04
C VAL A 161 1.68 18.09 0.12
N GLU A 162 1.02 19.22 0.37
CA GLU A 162 1.34 20.09 1.50
C GLU A 162 1.03 19.40 2.83
N ILE A 163 1.97 19.48 3.78
CA ILE A 163 1.89 18.84 5.10
C ILE A 163 1.60 19.89 6.17
N GLU A 164 0.46 19.76 6.85
CA GLU A 164 0.05 20.60 7.97
C GLU A 164 0.84 20.27 9.23
N ASP A 165 0.98 18.98 9.55
CA ASP A 165 1.72 18.49 10.71
C ASP A 165 2.80 17.49 10.26
N ALA A 166 4.04 17.96 10.21
CA ALA A 166 5.19 17.14 9.82
C ALA A 166 5.53 16.02 10.82
N ALA A 167 5.13 16.14 12.09
CA ALA A 167 5.37 15.11 13.10
C ALA A 167 4.41 13.93 12.91
N ALA A 168 3.14 14.21 12.63
CA ALA A 168 2.13 13.20 12.30
C ALA A 168 2.21 12.73 10.83
N GLY A 169 2.77 13.55 9.94
CA GLY A 169 2.67 13.39 8.49
C GLY A 169 1.27 13.73 7.98
N LYS A 170 0.52 14.61 8.65
CA LYS A 170 -0.85 14.93 8.28
C LYS A 170 -0.87 15.95 7.14
N PRO A 171 -1.46 15.64 5.97
CA PRO A 171 -1.58 16.59 4.86
C PRO A 171 -2.65 17.65 5.13
N THR A 172 -2.46 18.85 4.57
CA THR A 172 -3.44 19.95 4.65
C THR A 172 -4.73 19.59 3.93
N THR A 173 -4.62 18.98 2.75
CA THR A 173 -5.73 18.40 1.99
C THR A 173 -5.39 16.95 1.70
N PRO A 174 -5.91 15.99 2.48
CA PRO A 174 -5.62 14.58 2.27
C PRO A 174 -6.08 14.11 0.89
N PRO A 175 -5.21 13.45 0.08
CA PRO A 175 -5.62 12.81 -1.16
C PRO A 175 -6.68 11.76 -0.91
N VAL A 176 -7.68 11.71 -1.79
CA VAL A 176 -8.86 10.86 -1.64
C VAL A 176 -8.76 9.64 -2.54
N ILE A 177 -9.09 8.47 -1.97
CA ILE A 177 -9.38 7.25 -2.72
C ILE A 177 -10.84 7.34 -3.13
N THR A 178 -11.09 7.69 -4.38
CA THR A 178 -12.45 7.84 -4.90
C THR A 178 -13.12 6.49 -5.05
N ARG A 179 -12.35 5.44 -5.37
CA ARG A 179 -12.86 4.08 -5.46
C ARG A 179 -11.76 3.03 -5.40
N MET A 180 -12.05 1.88 -4.82
CA MET A 180 -11.32 0.63 -5.10
C MET A 180 -12.19 -0.39 -5.82
N SER A 181 -11.61 -1.10 -6.79
CA SER A 181 -12.30 -2.18 -7.49
C SER A 181 -11.38 -3.35 -7.83
N LEU A 182 -11.96 -4.55 -7.91
CA LEU A 182 -11.24 -5.74 -8.32
C LEU A 182 -11.21 -5.85 -9.84
N VAL A 183 -10.02 -6.10 -10.39
CA VAL A 183 -9.82 -6.41 -11.81
C VAL A 183 -9.19 -7.80 -11.96
N PRO A 184 -9.43 -8.52 -13.07
CA PRO A 184 -8.73 -9.77 -13.34
C PRO A 184 -7.21 -9.56 -13.31
N ALA A 185 -6.50 -10.35 -12.53
CA ALA A 185 -5.04 -10.35 -12.59
C ALA A 185 -4.59 -10.90 -13.96
N PRO A 186 -3.49 -10.39 -14.52
CA PRO A 186 -2.91 -10.97 -15.72
C PRO A 186 -2.47 -12.42 -15.47
N PRO A 187 -2.44 -13.29 -16.50
CA PRO A 187 -1.91 -14.63 -16.37
C PRO A 187 -0.51 -14.65 -15.76
N GLN A 188 -0.26 -15.66 -14.92
CA GLN A 188 1.07 -15.94 -14.40
C GLN A 188 1.91 -16.62 -15.49
N ASP A 189 3.09 -16.06 -15.76
CA ASP A 189 4.07 -16.69 -16.64
C ASP A 189 4.93 -17.65 -15.81
N PRO A 190 5.01 -18.94 -16.16
CA PRO A 190 5.84 -19.88 -15.43
C PRO A 190 7.30 -19.41 -15.33
N GLY A 191 7.83 -19.33 -14.11
CA GLY A 191 9.21 -18.93 -13.84
C GLY A 191 9.46 -17.42 -13.73
N ILE A 192 8.44 -16.58 -13.94
CA ILE A 192 8.52 -15.14 -13.71
C ILE A 192 7.75 -14.81 -12.43
N ALA A 193 8.40 -14.19 -11.45
CA ALA A 193 7.71 -13.80 -10.24
C ALA A 193 6.78 -12.62 -10.57
N ARG A 194 5.56 -12.60 -10.01
CA ARG A 194 4.65 -11.45 -10.21
C ARG A 194 5.29 -10.13 -9.76
N SER A 195 6.11 -10.19 -8.71
CA SER A 195 6.86 -9.05 -8.17
C SER A 195 7.88 -8.46 -9.16
N ASP A 196 8.28 -9.19 -10.20
CA ASP A 196 9.16 -8.66 -11.25
C ASP A 196 8.46 -7.62 -12.14
N ARG A 197 7.12 -7.57 -12.10
CA ARG A 197 6.30 -6.59 -12.85
C ARG A 197 6.05 -5.30 -12.06
N ARG A 198 6.59 -5.16 -10.84
CA ARG A 198 6.37 -3.97 -10.02
C ARG A 198 7.00 -2.73 -10.65
N ILE A 199 6.47 -1.56 -10.32
CA ILE A 199 7.14 -0.29 -10.64
C ILE A 199 8.55 -0.28 -10.00
N ALA A 200 9.56 0.05 -10.79
CA ALA A 200 10.96 -0.06 -10.37
C ALA A 200 11.63 1.31 -10.15
N THR A 201 11.05 2.39 -10.68
CA THR A 201 11.64 3.73 -10.67
C THR A 201 10.63 4.76 -10.16
N TRP A 202 11.12 5.70 -9.36
CA TRP A 202 10.34 6.86 -8.96
C TRP A 202 9.94 7.68 -10.18
N TRP A 203 8.69 8.14 -10.23
CA TRP A 203 8.23 9.03 -11.29
C TRP A 203 8.66 10.47 -11.03
N SER A 204 9.12 11.14 -12.07
CA SER A 204 9.40 12.58 -12.06
C SER A 204 8.80 13.19 -13.32
N PRO A 205 8.27 14.44 -13.27
CA PRO A 205 7.79 15.11 -14.45
C PRO A 205 8.95 15.32 -15.44
N GLU A 206 8.66 15.22 -16.74
CA GLU A 206 9.61 15.62 -17.77
C GLU A 206 9.86 17.12 -17.65
N VAL A 207 11.12 17.52 -17.48
CA VAL A 207 11.51 18.93 -17.53
C VAL A 207 11.63 19.30 -19.00
N GLU A 208 10.70 20.09 -19.53
CA GLU A 208 10.88 20.70 -20.86
C GLU A 208 12.12 21.62 -20.82
N ASP A 209 13.15 21.23 -21.55
CA ASP A 209 14.38 22.01 -21.70
C ASP A 209 14.10 23.25 -22.57
N THR A 210 13.74 24.36 -21.93
CA THR A 210 13.49 25.65 -22.60
C THR A 210 14.79 26.41 -22.96
N SER A 211 15.95 25.73 -23.01
CA SER A 211 17.23 26.40 -23.26
C SER A 211 17.46 26.87 -24.71
N ASP A 212 16.60 26.51 -25.68
CA ASP A 212 16.82 26.82 -27.10
C ASP A 212 16.27 28.19 -27.56
N GLU A 213 15.44 28.88 -26.76
CA GLU A 213 14.85 30.18 -27.18
C GLU A 213 15.71 31.42 -26.83
N ARG A 214 16.81 31.28 -26.07
CA ARG A 214 17.70 32.41 -25.75
C ARG A 214 18.84 32.63 -26.74
N ARG A 215 18.84 31.93 -27.88
CA ARG A 215 19.93 31.97 -28.87
C ARG A 215 19.53 32.58 -30.22
N THR A 216 18.58 33.51 -30.24
CA THR A 216 18.36 34.40 -31.39
C THR A 216 18.01 35.82 -30.94
N ARG A 217 19.03 36.60 -30.55
CA ARG A 217 19.05 38.07 -30.64
C ARG A 217 20.46 38.55 -30.93
#